data_AF-D8Q739-F1
#
_entry.id   AF-D8Q739-F1
#
_cell.length_a   1.000
_cell.length_b   1.000
_cell.length_c   1.000
_cell.angle_alpha   90.00
_cell.angle_beta   90.00
_cell.angle_gamma   90.00
#
_symmetry.space_group_name_H-M   'P 1'
#
loop_
_entity.id
_entity.type
_entity.pdbx_description
1 polymer ?
#
loop_
_entity_poly.entity_id
_entity_poly.type
_entity_poly.pdbx_seq_one_letter_code
_entity_poly.pdbx_strand_id
1 'polypeptide(L)'
;MKCITFLIDGWDDIGRQSLYGTVAAGINQFPIVLGLKDMTGQRGSAEKMLEAAEEAIRNAQLPIEDMIATCTNNPTVMQSFRHKMEDRYFWMLTVACFLHGVDKIIGEICTYPLMKDLIAKANKVVTFFNGLHYWGRQLKDVAIAEKVTQKLKINCESRWYAIVLLAMSVQSHRGPLTTLCLHPDAQVSTNGYSTVSTAVVTTVFDLLFWAHLNQLITVVKPIVDVLGNCKSRQANLADCTLELIRCVRDLSRLGEKCRDGEDQGFLDHAREVFDQHFQKIITPLHAFALFVHPLTRNLAQKWKWERPQVELLAHGLHQYNAVKEPFVGGAGDGLEWWESLPVLMESHPLKAMAIMILSIIPHSAEVKQLFLALNGVQSVKRNCLLEEMFAKLAKVRNNLSWELYKRDRKKGKSTHRTHGHMHTRDTPGISVDLVKDLNDLLAWDAPLELAAEDGGEGAGGDRANVVAEAFTTLRAQLEDKRWADDGERTSDHTATPSGPTTSALRGETFAFDQLVGVEEGRIPRAIDEKNRIIGIFRTFCESRGCT
;
A
#
# COMPACT_ATOMS: atom_id res chain seq x y z
N MET A 1 -4.54 25.02 -1.71
CA MET A 1 -3.76 23.78 -1.88
C MET A 1 -4.35 23.13 -3.11
N LYS A 2 -3.59 22.84 -4.17
CA LYS A 2 -4.13 22.19 -5.37
C LYS A 2 -3.75 20.71 -5.35
N CYS A 3 -4.55 19.84 -5.97
CA CYS A 3 -4.33 18.38 -6.01
C CYS A 3 -4.34 17.71 -4.63
N ILE A 4 -5.44 17.89 -3.90
CA ILE A 4 -5.65 17.36 -2.55
C ILE A 4 -6.18 15.92 -2.62
N THR A 5 -5.68 15.05 -1.75
CA THR A 5 -6.33 13.79 -1.39
C THR A 5 -7.12 13.96 -0.09
N PHE A 6 -8.42 13.68 -0.13
CA PHE A 6 -9.28 13.58 1.04
C PHE A 6 -9.07 12.22 1.72
N LEU A 7 -8.77 12.24 3.01
CA LEU A 7 -8.51 11.05 3.83
C LEU A 7 -9.60 10.95 4.89
N ILE A 8 -10.21 9.77 5.02
CA ILE A 8 -11.10 9.44 6.13
C ILE A 8 -10.75 8.07 6.70
N ASP A 9 -10.67 8.00 8.03
CA ASP A 9 -10.37 6.77 8.76
C ASP A 9 -11.11 6.73 10.08
N GLY A 10 -11.51 5.53 10.49
CA GLY A 10 -12.22 5.27 11.74
C GLY A 10 -11.27 4.89 12.88
N TRP A 11 -11.65 5.24 14.09
CA TRP A 11 -10.93 4.89 15.31
C TRP A 11 -11.91 4.69 16.46
N ASP A 12 -11.81 3.54 17.11
CA ASP A 12 -12.51 3.31 18.37
C ASP A 12 -11.63 3.79 19.53
N ASP A 13 -12.16 4.75 20.29
CA ASP A 13 -11.45 5.36 21.39
C ASP A 13 -11.47 4.50 22.67
N ILE A 14 -10.72 4.94 23.68
CA ILE A 14 -10.66 4.27 24.99
C ILE A 14 -12.03 4.29 25.70
N GLY A 15 -12.89 5.25 25.38
CA GLY A 15 -14.27 5.36 25.83
C GLY A 15 -15.26 4.49 25.04
N ARG A 16 -14.80 3.70 24.06
CA ARG A 16 -15.62 2.91 23.12
C ARG A 16 -16.50 3.79 22.21
N GLN A 17 -16.06 5.01 21.94
CA GLN A 17 -16.66 5.87 20.92
C GLN A 17 -16.08 5.52 19.55
N SER A 18 -16.93 5.53 18.52
CA SER A 18 -16.49 5.30 17.14
C SER A 18 -16.31 6.63 16.44
N LEU A 19 -15.06 7.10 16.38
CA LEU A 19 -14.70 8.41 15.86
C LEU A 19 -14.13 8.31 14.45
N TYR A 20 -14.55 9.20 13.56
CA TYR A 20 -14.05 9.29 12.19
C TYR A 20 -13.31 10.60 11.98
N GLY A 21 -12.03 10.50 11.64
CA GLY A 21 -11.17 11.65 11.39
C GLY A 21 -11.12 11.95 9.90
N THR A 22 -11.25 13.21 9.52
CA THR A 22 -11.16 13.66 8.13
C THR A 22 -9.99 14.64 7.97
N VAL A 23 -9.16 14.40 6.95
CA VAL A 23 -7.92 15.13 6.71
C VAL A 23 -7.77 15.41 5.22
N ALA A 24 -7.39 16.64 4.86
CA ALA A 24 -6.89 16.98 3.53
C ALA A 24 -5.37 16.88 3.52
N ALA A 25 -4.82 16.15 2.55
CA ALA A 25 -3.38 15.96 2.41
C ALA A 25 -2.93 16.14 0.96
N GLY A 26 -1.72 16.65 0.76
CA GLY A 26 -1.03 16.71 -0.52
C GLY A 26 0.42 16.29 -0.35
N ILE A 27 1.05 15.82 -1.43
CA ILE A 27 2.45 15.40 -1.43
C ILE A 27 3.33 16.58 -1.00
N ASN A 28 4.34 16.31 -0.17
CA ASN A 28 5.28 17.31 0.37
C ASN A 28 4.63 18.47 1.16
N GLN A 29 3.36 18.36 1.53
CA GLN A 29 2.61 19.37 2.27
C GLN A 29 2.23 18.89 3.66
N PHE A 30 2.03 19.83 4.58
CA PHE A 30 1.54 19.51 5.91
C PHE A 30 0.02 19.31 5.84
N PRO A 31 -0.53 18.21 6.40
CA PRO A 31 -1.95 17.90 6.29
C PRO A 31 -2.81 18.84 7.12
N ILE A 32 -4.02 19.09 6.64
CA ILE A 32 -5.03 19.93 7.30
C ILE A 32 -6.12 19.04 7.87
N VAL A 33 -6.35 19.13 9.18
CA VAL A 33 -7.45 18.42 9.85
C VAL A 33 -8.76 19.14 9.54
N LEU A 34 -9.68 18.45 8.85
CA LEU A 34 -10.96 19.01 8.44
C LEU A 34 -11.97 18.91 9.58
N GLY A 35 -12.06 17.72 10.18
CA GLY A 35 -12.96 17.45 11.29
C GLY A 35 -12.71 16.10 11.95
N LEU A 36 -13.45 15.89 13.02
CA LEU A 36 -13.57 14.62 13.70
C LEU A 36 -15.05 14.46 14.01
N LYS A 37 -15.64 13.35 13.56
CA LYS A 37 -17.07 13.05 13.68
C LYS A 37 -17.28 11.88 14.64
N ASP A 38 -18.14 12.05 15.63
CA ASP A 38 -18.60 10.95 16.48
C ASP A 38 -19.76 10.21 15.80
N MET A 39 -19.54 8.91 15.54
CA MET A 39 -20.51 8.01 14.92
C MET A 39 -20.99 6.92 15.89
N THR A 40 -20.74 7.09 17.19
CA THR A 40 -21.12 6.13 18.24
C THR A 40 -22.62 5.85 18.25
N GLY A 41 -22.99 4.57 18.36
CA GLY A 41 -24.39 4.13 18.36
C GLY A 41 -25.10 4.23 17.01
N GLN A 42 -24.42 4.71 15.98
CA GLN A 42 -24.95 4.74 14.62
C GLN A 42 -24.49 3.51 13.84
N ARG A 43 -25.39 2.90 13.05
CA ARG A 43 -24.95 1.96 12.01
C ARG A 43 -24.15 2.75 10.99
N GLY A 44 -22.86 2.45 10.83
CA GLY A 44 -22.00 3.05 9.81
C GLY A 44 -22.51 2.68 8.42
N SER A 45 -23.19 3.61 7.75
CA SER A 45 -23.59 3.47 6.35
C SER A 45 -22.73 4.38 5.47
N ALA A 46 -22.66 4.04 4.19
CA ALA A 46 -21.90 4.83 3.22
C ALA A 46 -22.46 6.25 3.07
N GLU A 47 -23.78 6.43 3.18
CA GLU A 47 -24.47 7.73 3.15
C GLU A 47 -24.03 8.63 4.30
N LYS A 48 -23.98 8.08 5.52
CA LYS A 48 -23.56 8.86 6.69
C LYS A 48 -22.10 9.26 6.62
N MET A 49 -21.25 8.39 6.06
CA MET A 49 -19.85 8.74 5.82
C MET A 49 -19.72 9.85 4.77
N LEU A 50 -20.57 9.84 3.74
CA LEU A 50 -20.66 10.91 2.74
C LEU A 50 -21.10 12.23 3.38
N GLU A 51 -22.17 12.23 4.17
CA GLU A 51 -22.64 13.41 4.90
C GLU A 51 -21.55 13.98 5.81
N ALA A 52 -20.87 13.13 6.58
CA ALA A 52 -19.77 13.54 7.46
C ALA A 52 -18.57 14.10 6.68
N ALA A 53 -18.26 13.51 5.51
CA ALA A 53 -17.20 14.00 4.63
C ALA A 53 -17.54 15.39 4.08
N GLU A 54 -18.73 15.56 3.50
CA GLU A 54 -19.16 16.84 2.95
C GLU A 54 -19.27 17.92 4.03
N GLU A 55 -19.78 17.58 5.22
CA GLU A 55 -19.83 18.49 6.38
C GLU A 55 -18.42 18.96 6.77
N ALA A 56 -17.45 18.04 6.85
CA ALA A 56 -16.08 18.38 7.18
C ALA A 56 -15.43 19.28 6.12
N ILE A 57 -15.68 19.02 4.83
CA ILE A 57 -15.16 19.83 3.72
C ILE A 57 -15.75 21.25 3.77
N ARG A 58 -17.08 21.37 3.94
CA ARG A 58 -17.77 22.67 4.07
C ARG A 58 -17.26 23.46 5.26
N ASN A 59 -17.13 22.83 6.42
CA ASN A 59 -16.65 23.49 7.65
C ASN A 59 -15.19 23.94 7.55
N ALA A 60 -14.37 23.26 6.75
CA ALA A 60 -12.99 23.64 6.48
C ALA A 60 -12.85 24.74 5.41
N GLN A 61 -13.95 25.11 4.73
CA GLN A 61 -13.97 26.09 3.64
C GLN A 61 -12.97 25.76 2.52
N LEU A 62 -12.77 24.46 2.25
CA LEU A 62 -11.93 24.00 1.15
C LEU A 62 -12.77 23.82 -0.13
N PRO A 63 -12.30 24.33 -1.28
CA PRO A 63 -12.92 24.03 -2.57
C PRO A 63 -12.87 22.52 -2.83
N ILE A 64 -14.00 21.91 -3.14
CA ILE A 64 -14.06 20.47 -3.42
C ILE A 64 -13.41 20.14 -4.77
N GLU A 65 -13.32 21.13 -5.66
CA GLU A 65 -12.69 21.07 -6.97
C GLU A 65 -11.16 20.94 -6.88
N ASP A 66 -10.57 21.32 -5.73
CA ASP A 66 -9.15 21.11 -5.44
C ASP A 66 -8.87 19.66 -4.99
N MET A 67 -9.91 18.89 -4.63
CA MET A 67 -9.80 17.48 -4.23
C MET A 67 -9.87 16.57 -5.45
N ILE A 68 -8.74 15.92 -5.74
CA ILE A 68 -8.58 15.05 -6.92
C ILE A 68 -8.76 13.57 -6.57
N ALA A 69 -8.64 13.22 -5.29
CA ALA A 69 -8.75 11.84 -4.85
C ALA A 69 -9.32 11.69 -3.43
N THR A 70 -9.89 10.53 -3.16
CA THR A 70 -10.28 10.08 -1.81
C THR A 70 -9.61 8.76 -1.47
N CYS A 71 -8.96 8.69 -0.30
CA CYS A 71 -8.33 7.48 0.23
C CYS A 71 -8.99 7.07 1.55
N THR A 72 -9.46 5.81 1.62
CA THR A 72 -10.08 5.23 2.82
C THR A 72 -9.54 3.82 3.10
N ASN A 73 -9.77 3.26 4.29
CA ASN A 73 -9.57 1.82 4.51
C ASN A 73 -10.51 0.98 3.61
N ASN A 74 -10.38 -0.36 3.59
CA ASN A 74 -11.09 -1.20 2.61
C ASN A 74 -12.28 -2.08 3.10
N PRO A 75 -12.99 -1.82 4.21
CA PRO A 75 -14.23 -2.55 4.53
C PRO A 75 -15.35 -2.20 3.53
N THR A 76 -16.35 -3.07 3.42
CA THR A 76 -17.47 -2.94 2.47
C THR A 76 -18.18 -1.59 2.54
N VAL A 77 -18.39 -1.05 3.74
CA VAL A 77 -19.01 0.29 3.92
C VAL A 77 -18.18 1.38 3.25
N MET A 78 -16.84 1.30 3.34
CA MET A 78 -15.94 2.30 2.76
C MET A 78 -15.75 2.10 1.25
N GLN A 79 -15.89 0.88 0.75
CA GLN A 79 -15.99 0.62 -0.69
C GLN A 79 -17.26 1.28 -1.27
N SER A 80 -18.40 1.12 -0.59
CA SER A 80 -19.66 1.76 -0.99
C SER A 80 -19.59 3.28 -0.88
N PHE A 81 -18.98 3.82 0.18
CA PHE A 81 -18.71 5.25 0.33
C PHE A 81 -17.87 5.79 -0.83
N ARG A 82 -16.78 5.11 -1.22
CA ARG A 82 -15.95 5.51 -2.36
C ARG A 82 -16.76 5.54 -3.66
N HIS A 83 -17.61 4.53 -3.91
CA HIS A 83 -18.50 4.53 -5.08
C HIS A 83 -19.42 5.76 -5.09
N LYS A 84 -20.02 6.09 -3.94
CA LYS A 84 -20.89 7.28 -3.83
C LYS A 84 -20.13 8.59 -4.00
N MET A 85 -18.88 8.66 -3.54
CA MET A 85 -18.00 9.81 -3.79
C MET A 85 -17.72 9.97 -5.30
N GLU A 86 -17.46 8.87 -6.02
CA GLU A 86 -17.28 8.90 -7.48
C GLU A 86 -18.56 9.32 -8.21
N ASP A 87 -19.71 8.78 -7.82
CA ASP A 87 -21.00 9.12 -8.41
C ASP A 87 -21.35 10.61 -8.21
N ARG A 88 -21.00 11.17 -7.04
CA ARG A 88 -21.28 12.56 -6.67
C ARG A 88 -20.27 13.54 -7.26
N TYR A 89 -19.00 13.14 -7.32
CA TYR A 89 -17.87 13.95 -7.77
C TYR A 89 -17.10 13.17 -8.83
N PHE A 90 -17.61 13.18 -10.07
CA PHE A 90 -17.13 12.34 -11.18
C PHE A 90 -15.63 12.48 -11.50
N TRP A 91 -14.99 13.60 -11.12
CA TRP A 91 -13.57 13.83 -11.34
C TRP A 91 -12.68 13.22 -10.25
N MET A 92 -13.28 12.80 -9.13
CA MET A 92 -12.55 12.33 -7.96
C MET A 92 -12.15 10.86 -8.13
N LEU A 93 -10.86 10.61 -8.07
CA LEU A 93 -10.33 9.24 -8.07
C LEU A 93 -10.49 8.64 -6.67
N THR A 94 -10.86 7.37 -6.57
CA THR A 94 -10.92 6.71 -5.25
C THR A 94 -9.92 5.57 -5.13
N VAL A 95 -9.27 5.52 -3.97
CA VAL A 95 -8.24 4.52 -3.69
C VAL A 95 -8.47 3.89 -2.31
N ALA A 96 -8.21 2.59 -2.21
CA ALA A 96 -8.07 1.94 -0.92
C ALA A 96 -6.69 2.28 -0.33
N CYS A 97 -6.64 2.42 0.99
CA CYS A 97 -5.41 2.75 1.72
C CYS A 97 -4.40 1.62 1.56
N PHE A 98 -3.30 1.93 0.87
CA PHE A 98 -2.19 1.03 0.60
C PHE A 98 -1.63 0.41 1.89
N LEU A 99 -1.36 1.24 2.91
CA LEU A 99 -0.81 0.77 4.18
C LEU A 99 -1.75 -0.19 4.94
N HIS A 100 -3.08 -0.02 4.80
CA HIS A 100 -4.01 -1.01 5.35
C HIS A 100 -3.97 -2.32 4.58
N GLY A 101 -3.81 -2.26 3.25
CA GLY A 101 -3.60 -3.45 2.42
C GLY A 101 -2.35 -4.21 2.87
N VAL A 102 -1.22 -3.53 3.00
CA VAL A 102 0.06 -4.16 3.40
C VAL A 102 0.02 -4.67 4.85
N ASP A 103 -0.56 -3.94 5.79
CA ASP A 103 -0.69 -4.40 7.20
C ASP A 103 -1.56 -5.67 7.30
N LYS A 104 -2.54 -5.83 6.41
CA LYS A 104 -3.38 -7.05 6.33
C LYS A 104 -2.58 -8.28 5.91
N ILE A 105 -1.57 -8.12 5.05
CA ILE A 105 -0.66 -9.22 4.67
C ILE A 105 0.01 -9.79 5.91
N ILE A 106 0.58 -8.93 6.76
CA ILE A 106 1.23 -9.35 8.01
C ILE A 106 0.26 -10.14 8.90
N GLY A 107 -0.97 -9.63 9.03
CA GLY A 107 -2.01 -10.29 9.82
C GLY A 107 -2.32 -11.70 9.33
N GLU A 108 -2.51 -11.88 8.02
CA GLU A 108 -2.82 -13.18 7.41
C GLU A 108 -1.64 -14.15 7.43
N ILE A 109 -0.40 -13.67 7.22
CA ILE A 109 0.82 -14.48 7.41
C ILE A 109 0.89 -15.04 8.85
N CYS A 110 0.58 -14.20 9.85
CA CYS A 110 0.61 -14.59 11.26
C CYS A 110 -0.52 -15.55 11.67
N THR A 111 -1.49 -15.84 10.79
CA THR A 111 -2.53 -16.84 11.07
C THR A 111 -2.06 -18.29 10.86
N TYR A 112 -0.89 -18.48 10.24
CA TYR A 112 -0.29 -19.81 10.08
C TYR A 112 -0.18 -20.50 11.45
N PRO A 113 -0.64 -21.76 11.62
CA PRO A 113 -0.80 -22.37 12.95
C PRO A 113 0.45 -22.31 13.83
N LEU A 114 1.61 -22.64 13.27
CA LEU A 114 2.89 -22.57 13.98
C LEU A 114 3.20 -21.16 14.48
N MET A 115 2.95 -20.14 13.65
CA MET A 115 3.20 -18.73 14.00
C MET A 115 2.19 -18.22 15.01
N LYS A 116 0.93 -18.65 14.94
CA LYS A 116 -0.09 -18.31 15.92
C LYS A 116 0.30 -18.78 17.32
N ASP A 117 0.78 -20.02 17.42
CA ASP A 117 1.27 -20.59 18.68
C ASP A 117 2.54 -19.89 19.17
N LEU A 118 3.48 -19.60 18.25
CA LEU A 118 4.70 -18.85 18.54
C LEU A 118 4.41 -17.46 19.11
N ILE A 119 3.48 -16.71 18.49
CA ILE A 119 3.07 -15.38 18.93
C ILE A 119 2.37 -15.45 20.29
N ALA A 120 1.56 -16.49 20.54
CA ALA A 120 0.95 -16.71 21.84
C ALA A 120 2.01 -16.97 22.93
N LYS A 121 3.03 -17.78 22.64
CA LYS A 121 4.18 -18.00 23.54
C LYS A 121 4.94 -16.70 23.82
N ALA A 122 5.28 -15.94 22.77
CA ALA A 122 5.96 -14.65 22.91
C ALA A 122 5.14 -13.64 23.76
N ASN A 123 3.83 -13.55 23.54
CA ASN A 123 2.95 -12.72 24.36
C ASN A 123 2.91 -13.15 25.83
N LYS A 124 2.92 -14.46 26.11
CA LYS A 124 2.99 -14.96 27.49
C LYS A 124 4.28 -14.52 28.19
N VAL A 125 5.43 -14.61 27.51
CA VAL A 125 6.72 -14.13 28.02
C VAL A 125 6.64 -12.64 28.35
N VAL A 126 6.19 -11.81 27.40
CA VAL A 126 6.11 -10.36 27.62
C VAL A 126 5.12 -9.99 28.73
N THR A 127 3.94 -10.62 28.74
CA THR A 127 2.91 -10.35 29.76
C THR A 127 3.39 -10.70 31.15
N PHE A 128 4.13 -11.81 31.31
CA PHE A 128 4.70 -12.21 32.60
C PHE A 128 5.64 -11.14 33.16
N PHE A 129 6.63 -10.71 32.36
CA PHE A 129 7.64 -9.76 32.82
C PHE A 129 7.11 -8.32 32.94
N ASN A 130 6.16 -7.92 32.10
CA ASN A 130 5.53 -6.59 32.24
C ASN A 130 4.52 -6.53 33.40
N GLY A 131 3.91 -7.66 33.77
CA GLY A 131 2.92 -7.74 34.85
C GLY A 131 3.51 -7.86 36.25
N LEU A 132 4.73 -8.40 36.39
CA LEU A 132 5.34 -8.65 37.68
C LEU A 132 6.46 -7.66 38.01
N HIS A 133 6.28 -6.90 39.09
CA HIS A 133 7.23 -5.87 39.52
C HIS A 133 8.64 -6.41 39.80
N TYR A 134 8.75 -7.54 40.52
CA TYR A 134 10.04 -8.14 40.86
C TYR A 134 10.76 -8.66 39.62
N TRP A 135 10.17 -9.64 38.93
CA TRP A 135 10.78 -10.27 37.75
C TRP A 135 10.99 -9.29 36.60
N GLY A 136 10.07 -8.36 36.38
CA GLY A 136 10.23 -7.30 35.39
C GLY A 136 11.40 -6.38 35.71
N ARG A 137 11.65 -6.09 37.00
CA ARG A 137 12.82 -5.31 37.42
C ARG A 137 14.12 -6.10 37.23
N GLN A 138 14.15 -7.36 37.65
CA GLN A 138 15.32 -8.23 37.47
C GLN A 138 15.71 -8.34 35.99
N LEU A 139 14.73 -8.60 35.11
CA LEU A 139 14.98 -8.65 33.67
C LEU A 139 15.53 -7.33 33.12
N LYS A 140 15.01 -6.20 33.61
CA LYS A 140 15.50 -4.88 33.18
C LYS A 140 16.95 -4.65 33.60
N ASP A 141 17.34 -5.05 34.81
CA ASP A 141 18.70 -4.86 35.29
C ASP A 141 19.69 -5.77 34.51
N VAL A 142 19.32 -7.02 34.21
CA VAL A 142 20.09 -7.90 33.32
C VAL A 142 20.17 -7.34 31.90
N ALA A 143 19.05 -6.86 31.34
CA ALA A 143 19.02 -6.25 30.01
C ALA A 143 19.93 -5.03 29.89
N ILE A 144 20.00 -4.18 30.94
CA ILE A 144 20.94 -3.05 30.99
C ILE A 144 22.39 -3.54 31.00
N ALA A 145 22.71 -4.56 31.79
CA ALA A 145 24.05 -5.15 31.84
C ALA A 145 24.48 -5.72 30.48
N GLU A 146 23.54 -6.33 29.76
CA GLU A 146 23.74 -6.86 28.40
C GLU A 146 23.53 -5.80 27.28
N LYS A 147 23.39 -4.51 27.64
CA LYS A 147 23.26 -3.37 26.73
C LYS A 147 22.06 -3.45 25.76
N VAL A 148 20.99 -4.13 26.16
CA VAL A 148 19.74 -4.14 25.41
C VAL A 148 19.01 -2.80 25.61
N THR A 149 18.84 -2.05 24.53
CA THR A 149 18.28 -0.68 24.57
C THR A 149 16.76 -0.64 24.45
N GLN A 150 16.16 -1.68 23.87
CA GLN A 150 14.72 -1.76 23.68
C GLN A 150 14.00 -2.37 24.88
N LYS A 151 12.74 -1.98 25.09
CA LYS A 151 11.84 -2.60 26.08
C LYS A 151 11.00 -3.68 25.41
N LEU A 152 10.59 -4.69 26.19
CA LEU A 152 9.57 -5.64 25.75
C LEU A 152 8.28 -4.93 25.30
N LYS A 153 7.77 -5.34 24.15
CA LYS A 153 6.57 -4.76 23.52
C LYS A 153 5.43 -5.75 23.58
N ILE A 154 4.28 -5.31 24.07
CA ILE A 154 3.05 -6.09 24.08
C ILE A 154 2.42 -6.00 22.68
N ASN A 155 1.84 -7.11 22.21
CA ASN A 155 1.04 -7.09 21.00
C ASN A 155 -0.18 -6.17 21.13
N CYS A 156 -0.55 -5.51 20.05
CA CYS A 156 -1.82 -4.79 19.94
C CYS A 156 -2.63 -5.48 18.85
N GLU A 157 -3.69 -6.19 19.24
CA GLU A 157 -4.49 -7.02 18.31
C GLU A 157 -5.04 -6.24 17.12
N SER A 158 -5.21 -4.92 17.22
CA SER A 158 -5.70 -4.05 16.15
C SER A 158 -4.61 -3.46 15.24
N ARG A 159 -3.33 -3.84 15.42
CA ARG A 159 -2.19 -3.34 14.63
C ARG A 159 -1.22 -4.48 14.35
N TRP A 160 -1.29 -5.08 13.17
CA TRP A 160 -0.52 -6.30 12.85
C TRP A 160 0.99 -6.08 12.89
N TYR A 161 1.45 -4.87 12.56
CA TYR A 161 2.83 -4.47 12.81
C TYR A 161 3.29 -4.58 14.29
N ALA A 162 2.38 -4.54 15.27
CA ALA A 162 2.71 -4.74 16.69
C ALA A 162 3.18 -6.17 17.00
N ILE A 163 2.81 -7.17 16.17
CA ILE A 163 3.31 -8.54 16.28
C ILE A 163 4.81 -8.58 15.97
N VAL A 164 5.24 -7.84 14.94
CA VAL A 164 6.66 -7.74 14.60
C VAL A 164 7.43 -7.07 15.72
N LEU A 165 6.88 -5.99 16.28
CA LEU A 165 7.47 -5.32 17.44
C LEU A 165 7.58 -6.24 18.66
N LEU A 166 6.57 -7.05 18.93
CA LEU A 166 6.62 -8.10 19.96
C LEU A 166 7.79 -9.04 19.67
N ALA A 167 7.82 -9.64 18.47
CA ALA A 167 8.83 -10.63 18.09
C ALA A 167 10.25 -10.07 18.18
N MET A 168 10.50 -8.91 17.58
CA MET A 168 11.80 -8.23 17.64
C MET A 168 12.20 -7.90 19.09
N SER A 169 11.24 -7.44 19.91
CA SER A 169 11.52 -7.13 21.31
C SER A 169 11.90 -8.37 22.11
N VAL A 170 11.20 -9.49 21.93
CA VAL A 170 11.53 -10.75 22.59
C VAL A 170 12.87 -11.29 22.09
N GLN A 171 13.13 -11.22 20.78
CA GLN A 171 14.40 -11.67 20.18
C GLN A 171 15.62 -10.95 20.76
N SER A 172 15.58 -9.63 20.96
CA SER A 172 16.72 -8.94 21.59
C SER A 172 16.88 -9.27 23.07
N HIS A 173 15.83 -9.76 23.72
CA HIS A 173 15.87 -10.15 25.12
C HIS A 173 16.26 -11.62 25.27
N ARG A 174 16.64 -12.34 24.21
CA ARG A 174 17.06 -13.75 24.29
C ARG A 174 18.15 -13.97 25.34
N GLY A 175 19.23 -13.19 25.28
CA GLY A 175 20.32 -13.22 26.26
C GLY A 175 19.83 -12.97 27.69
N PRO A 176 19.21 -11.80 27.97
CA PRO A 176 18.75 -11.48 29.31
C PRO A 176 17.71 -12.46 29.87
N LEU A 177 16.80 -12.95 29.03
CA LEU A 177 15.80 -13.95 29.41
C LEU A 177 16.46 -15.28 29.77
N THR A 178 17.45 -15.72 28.99
CA THR A 178 18.19 -16.96 29.26
C THR A 178 18.96 -16.84 30.57
N THR A 179 19.72 -15.75 30.75
CA THR A 179 20.49 -15.46 31.96
C THR A 179 19.59 -15.47 33.20
N LEU A 180 18.45 -14.78 33.14
CA LEU A 180 17.53 -14.68 34.27
C LEU A 180 16.83 -16.02 34.56
N CYS A 181 16.38 -16.74 33.54
CA CYS A 181 15.73 -18.04 33.72
C CYS A 181 16.69 -19.12 34.22
N LEU A 182 18.00 -18.96 34.10
CA LEU A 182 18.98 -19.87 34.69
C LEU A 182 19.19 -19.65 36.20
N HIS A 183 18.73 -18.52 36.75
CA HIS A 183 18.95 -18.22 38.16
C HIS A 183 18.17 -19.21 39.06
N PRO A 184 18.76 -19.70 40.18
CA PRO A 184 18.11 -20.71 41.02
C PRO A 184 16.72 -20.32 41.54
N ASP A 185 16.53 -19.05 41.93
CA ASP A 185 15.24 -18.53 42.43
C ASP A 185 14.17 -18.37 41.33
N ALA A 186 14.58 -18.37 40.04
CA ALA A 186 13.68 -18.35 38.90
C ALA A 186 13.11 -19.76 38.62
N GLN A 187 13.82 -20.81 39.04
CA GLN A 187 13.47 -22.22 38.83
C GLN A 187 12.76 -22.83 40.04
N VAL A 188 13.24 -22.52 41.25
CA VAL A 188 12.78 -23.15 42.48
C VAL A 188 12.36 -22.07 43.48
N SER A 189 11.16 -22.23 44.06
CA SER A 189 10.68 -21.28 45.07
C SER A 189 11.59 -21.33 46.29
N THR A 190 12.17 -20.17 46.61
CA THR A 190 13.01 -19.99 47.78
C THR A 190 12.23 -19.14 48.78
N ASN A 191 12.10 -19.59 50.04
CA ASN A 191 11.43 -18.84 51.11
C ASN A 191 9.97 -18.41 50.79
N GLY A 192 9.25 -19.16 49.95
CA GLY A 192 7.87 -18.85 49.56
C GLY A 192 7.72 -17.74 48.53
N TYR A 193 8.82 -17.24 47.94
CA TYR A 193 8.77 -16.27 46.84
C TYR A 193 8.39 -16.93 45.51
N SER A 194 7.72 -16.16 44.65
CA SER A 194 7.24 -16.64 43.35
C SER A 194 8.39 -16.81 42.35
N THR A 195 8.42 -17.95 41.67
CA THR A 195 9.39 -18.25 40.61
C THR A 195 8.98 -17.64 39.27
N VAL A 196 9.84 -17.77 38.26
CA VAL A 196 9.41 -17.58 36.87
C VAL A 196 8.44 -18.73 36.53
N SER A 197 7.37 -18.43 35.80
CA SER A 197 6.40 -19.48 35.44
C SER A 197 7.08 -20.57 34.59
N THR A 198 6.76 -21.83 34.86
CA THR A 198 7.33 -22.98 34.14
C THR A 198 7.13 -22.85 32.62
N ALA A 199 5.95 -22.39 32.17
CA ALA A 199 5.68 -22.18 30.75
C ALA A 199 6.63 -21.14 30.09
N VAL A 200 6.99 -20.07 30.81
CA VAL A 200 7.95 -19.06 30.33
C VAL A 200 9.35 -19.65 30.29
N VAL A 201 9.77 -20.36 31.34
CA VAL A 201 11.06 -21.06 31.39
C VAL A 201 11.20 -22.05 30.24
N THR A 202 10.21 -22.93 30.03
CA THR A 202 10.19 -23.90 28.92
C THR A 202 10.27 -23.20 27.57
N THR A 203 9.57 -22.07 27.39
CA THR A 203 9.63 -21.29 26.13
C THR A 203 11.02 -20.68 25.92
N VAL A 204 11.65 -20.13 26.96
CA VAL A 204 12.97 -19.50 26.87
C VAL A 204 14.08 -20.51 26.53
N PHE A 205 13.96 -21.76 27.00
CA PHE A 205 14.93 -22.81 26.70
C PHE A 205 14.58 -23.65 25.46
N ASP A 206 13.47 -23.37 24.78
CA ASP A 206 13.08 -24.02 23.52
C ASP A 206 13.89 -23.43 22.35
N LEU A 207 14.78 -24.23 21.77
CA LEU A 207 15.60 -23.79 20.62
C LEU A 207 14.76 -23.53 19.37
N LEU A 208 13.68 -24.30 19.16
CA LEU A 208 12.77 -24.12 18.03
C LEU A 208 11.95 -22.85 18.17
N PHE A 209 11.60 -22.46 19.40
CA PHE A 209 10.96 -21.16 19.66
C PHE A 209 11.81 -20.01 19.10
N TRP A 210 13.12 -19.98 19.37
CA TRP A 210 14.00 -18.93 18.87
C TRP A 210 14.25 -19.01 17.36
N ALA A 211 14.35 -20.22 16.80
CA ALA A 211 14.50 -20.42 15.36
C ALA A 211 13.27 -19.88 14.60
N HIS A 212 12.07 -20.30 15.00
CA HIS A 212 10.82 -19.84 14.41
C HIS A 212 10.59 -18.34 14.65
N LEU A 213 10.97 -17.78 15.81
CA LEU A 213 10.88 -16.33 16.06
C LEU A 213 11.76 -15.53 15.11
N ASN A 214 12.97 -16.00 14.86
CA ASN A 214 13.88 -15.39 13.89
C ASN A 214 13.37 -15.55 12.45
N GLN A 215 12.79 -16.71 12.12
CA GLN A 215 12.16 -16.94 10.82
C GLN A 215 11.00 -15.97 10.58
N LEU A 216 10.08 -15.81 11.56
CA LEU A 216 8.98 -14.85 11.49
C LEU A 216 9.48 -13.42 11.24
N ILE A 217 10.50 -12.98 11.98
CA ILE A 217 11.10 -11.66 11.81
C ILE A 217 11.67 -11.52 10.40
N THR A 218 12.40 -12.53 9.92
CA THR A 218 13.05 -12.52 8.61
C THR A 218 12.03 -12.45 7.47
N VAL A 219 10.98 -13.27 7.52
CA VAL A 219 9.92 -13.33 6.50
C VAL A 219 9.09 -12.06 6.46
N VAL A 220 8.77 -11.48 7.62
CA VAL A 220 7.91 -10.29 7.68
C VAL A 220 8.68 -8.98 7.46
N LYS A 221 10.02 -8.99 7.61
CA LYS A 221 10.87 -7.80 7.49
C LYS A 221 10.71 -7.03 6.17
N PRO A 222 10.72 -7.66 4.98
CA PRO A 222 10.49 -6.95 3.73
C PRO A 222 9.15 -6.19 3.70
N ILE A 223 8.09 -6.81 4.22
CA ILE A 223 6.73 -6.22 4.28
C ILE A 223 6.69 -5.03 5.24
N VAL A 224 7.42 -5.14 6.36
CA VAL A 224 7.59 -4.06 7.33
C VAL A 224 8.33 -2.87 6.71
N ASP A 225 9.35 -3.12 5.91
CA ASP A 225 10.09 -2.04 5.26
C ASP A 225 9.20 -1.30 4.26
N VAL A 226 8.33 -2.01 3.53
CA VAL A 226 7.29 -1.38 2.68
C VAL A 226 6.41 -0.45 3.51
N LEU A 227 5.91 -0.89 4.66
CA LEU A 227 5.11 -0.04 5.54
C LEU A 227 5.89 1.19 6.02
N GLY A 228 7.19 1.04 6.28
CA GLY A 228 8.06 2.11 6.75
C GLY A 228 8.27 3.18 5.68
N ASN A 229 8.65 2.73 4.49
CA ASN A 229 8.94 3.58 3.33
C ASN A 229 7.69 4.30 2.83
N CYS A 230 6.57 3.58 2.73
CA CYS A 230 5.33 4.12 2.18
C CYS A 230 4.50 4.96 3.17
N LYS A 231 4.89 5.08 4.45
CA LYS A 231 4.20 5.93 5.44
C LYS A 231 4.67 7.39 5.41
N SER A 232 5.68 7.67 4.61
CA SER A 232 6.21 9.02 4.41
C SER A 232 5.17 9.92 3.73
N ARG A 233 5.22 11.22 4.03
CA ARG A 233 4.39 12.26 3.35
C ARG A 233 4.78 12.50 1.89
N GLN A 234 5.84 11.84 1.46
CA GLN A 234 6.44 11.99 0.15
C GLN A 234 6.15 10.76 -0.72
N ALA A 235 5.58 9.70 -0.15
CA ALA A 235 5.22 8.50 -0.88
C ALA A 235 3.93 8.72 -1.67
N ASN A 236 3.98 8.44 -2.97
CA ASN A 236 2.84 8.39 -3.86
C ASN A 236 2.55 6.96 -4.34
N LEU A 237 1.58 6.79 -5.25
CA LEU A 237 1.18 5.49 -5.80
C LEU A 237 2.32 4.74 -6.52
N ALA A 238 3.24 5.45 -7.19
CA ALA A 238 4.39 4.85 -7.87
C ALA A 238 5.39 4.28 -6.85
N ASP A 239 5.70 5.05 -5.79
CA ASP A 239 6.57 4.59 -4.69
C ASP A 239 6.01 3.32 -4.05
N CYS A 240 4.71 3.34 -3.73
CA CYS A 240 3.99 2.18 -3.19
C CYS A 240 4.12 0.94 -4.07
N THR A 241 3.97 1.09 -5.38
CA THR A 241 4.05 -0.02 -6.33
C THR A 241 5.47 -0.59 -6.38
N LEU A 242 6.49 0.28 -6.45
CA LEU A 242 7.87 -0.17 -6.51
C LEU A 242 8.33 -0.84 -5.20
N GLU A 243 7.92 -0.33 -4.04
CA GLU A 243 8.23 -0.96 -2.75
C GLU A 243 7.58 -2.34 -2.62
N LEU A 244 6.38 -2.58 -3.20
CA LEU A 244 5.83 -3.93 -3.28
C LEU A 244 6.64 -4.86 -4.20
N ILE A 245 7.08 -4.37 -5.36
CA ILE A 245 7.97 -5.15 -6.26
C ILE A 245 9.27 -5.52 -5.55
N ARG A 246 9.85 -4.58 -4.79
CA ARG A 246 11.01 -4.85 -3.93
C ARG A 246 10.72 -5.98 -2.94
N CYS A 247 9.57 -5.92 -2.28
CA CYS A 247 9.18 -6.91 -1.30
C CYS A 247 9.04 -8.31 -1.92
N VAL A 248 8.45 -8.42 -3.13
CA VAL A 248 8.41 -9.68 -3.89
C VAL A 248 9.83 -10.21 -4.08
N ARG A 249 10.72 -9.38 -4.64
CA ARG A 249 12.12 -9.77 -4.88
C ARG A 249 12.82 -10.22 -3.60
N ASP A 250 12.65 -9.48 -2.52
CA ASP A 250 13.31 -9.78 -1.24
C ASP A 250 12.74 -11.07 -0.64
N LEU A 251 11.43 -11.35 -0.75
CA LEU A 251 10.79 -12.61 -0.33
C LEU A 251 11.21 -13.81 -1.19
N SER A 252 11.37 -13.64 -2.51
CA SER A 252 11.87 -14.69 -3.40
C SER A 252 13.31 -15.08 -3.06
N ARG A 253 14.12 -14.11 -2.62
CA ARG A 253 15.53 -14.33 -2.21
C ARG A 253 15.71 -14.95 -0.83
N LEU A 254 14.64 -15.07 -0.02
CA LEU A 254 14.68 -15.79 1.26
C LEU A 254 14.79 -17.31 1.04
N GLY A 255 15.87 -17.77 0.40
CA GLY A 255 16.28 -19.17 0.24
C GLY A 255 15.32 -20.09 -0.51
N GLU A 256 15.87 -20.94 -1.37
CA GLU A 256 15.16 -22.13 -1.89
C GLU A 256 15.13 -23.28 -0.86
N LYS A 257 15.86 -23.14 0.26
CA LYS A 257 15.94 -24.15 1.33
C LYS A 257 15.87 -23.51 2.71
N CYS A 258 14.90 -23.96 3.50
CA CYS A 258 14.78 -23.68 4.93
C CYS A 258 16.05 -24.04 5.71
N ARG A 259 16.43 -23.24 6.71
CA ARG A 259 17.53 -23.61 7.64
C ARG A 259 17.03 -24.64 8.66
N ASP A 260 17.98 -25.28 9.35
CA ASP A 260 17.65 -26.21 10.44
C ASP A 260 16.78 -25.53 11.51
N GLY A 261 15.60 -26.10 11.77
CA GLY A 261 14.62 -25.57 12.72
C GLY A 261 13.73 -24.45 12.18
N GLU A 262 13.78 -24.13 10.88
CA GLU A 262 12.82 -23.26 10.20
C GLU A 262 11.75 -24.10 9.47
N ASP A 263 10.54 -23.56 9.33
CA ASP A 263 9.41 -24.24 8.70
C ASP A 263 9.20 -23.78 7.25
N GLN A 264 9.38 -24.67 6.27
CA GLN A 264 9.25 -24.32 4.84
C GLN A 264 7.80 -23.99 4.48
N GLY A 265 6.83 -24.70 5.07
CA GLY A 265 5.41 -24.46 4.83
C GLY A 265 4.96 -23.06 5.22
N PHE A 266 5.58 -22.46 6.24
CA PHE A 266 5.35 -21.08 6.62
C PHE A 266 5.88 -20.09 5.57
N LEU A 267 7.06 -20.33 4.99
CA LEU A 267 7.60 -19.48 3.94
C LEU A 267 6.74 -19.52 2.67
N ASP A 268 6.29 -20.72 2.30
CA ASP A 268 5.40 -20.91 1.14
C ASP A 268 4.03 -20.24 1.38
N HIS A 269 3.45 -20.41 2.57
CA HIS A 269 2.25 -19.70 3.01
C HIS A 269 2.43 -18.18 2.93
N ALA A 270 3.58 -17.66 3.38
CA ALA A 270 3.85 -16.24 3.36
C ALA A 270 3.93 -15.67 1.95
N ARG A 271 4.55 -16.41 1.01
CA ARG A 271 4.60 -16.05 -0.42
C ARG A 271 3.20 -16.06 -1.03
N GLU A 272 2.44 -17.13 -0.80
CA GLU A 272 1.07 -17.24 -1.33
C GLU A 272 0.15 -16.12 -0.82
N VAL A 273 0.17 -15.84 0.49
CA VAL A 273 -0.60 -14.73 1.07
C VAL A 273 -0.16 -13.41 0.46
N PHE A 274 1.15 -13.16 0.33
CA PHE A 274 1.65 -11.94 -0.27
C PHE A 274 1.13 -11.77 -1.70
N ASP A 275 1.20 -12.80 -2.54
CA ASP A 275 0.74 -12.74 -3.93
C ASP A 275 -0.74 -12.47 -4.06
N GLN A 276 -1.55 -13.16 -3.26
CA GLN A 276 -2.99 -12.96 -3.22
C GLN A 276 -3.37 -11.51 -2.87
N HIS A 277 -2.60 -10.85 -2.01
CA HIS A 277 -2.81 -9.44 -1.66
C HIS A 277 -2.17 -8.48 -2.65
N PHE A 278 -1.03 -8.82 -3.23
CA PHE A 278 -0.38 -8.02 -4.27
C PHE A 278 -1.38 -7.71 -5.40
N GLN A 279 -2.10 -8.72 -5.89
CA GLN A 279 -3.14 -8.54 -6.91
C GLN A 279 -4.32 -7.68 -6.47
N LYS A 280 -4.63 -7.67 -5.16
CA LYS A 280 -5.73 -6.87 -4.61
C LYS A 280 -5.33 -5.42 -4.35
N ILE A 281 -4.05 -5.17 -4.09
CA ILE A 281 -3.51 -3.85 -3.77
C ILE A 281 -3.16 -3.09 -5.05
N ILE A 282 -2.48 -3.74 -6.00
CA ILE A 282 -2.07 -3.11 -7.25
C ILE A 282 -3.27 -3.02 -8.21
N THR A 283 -3.80 -1.81 -8.35
CA THR A 283 -4.85 -1.50 -9.33
C THR A 283 -4.25 -0.91 -10.61
N PRO A 284 -5.03 -0.78 -11.71
CA PRO A 284 -4.56 -0.10 -12.92
C PRO A 284 -4.04 1.32 -12.66
N LEU A 285 -4.59 2.03 -11.66
CA LEU A 285 -4.12 3.35 -11.27
C LEU A 285 -2.71 3.32 -10.66
N HIS A 286 -2.38 2.28 -9.88
CA HIS A 286 -1.04 2.07 -9.32
C HIS A 286 -0.03 1.74 -10.42
N ALA A 287 -0.40 0.82 -11.32
CA ALA A 287 0.42 0.47 -12.48
C ALA A 287 0.67 1.69 -13.37
N PHE A 288 -0.36 2.50 -13.62
CA PHE A 288 -0.23 3.72 -14.41
C PHE A 288 0.62 4.78 -13.71
N ALA A 289 0.49 4.94 -12.37
CA ALA A 289 1.37 5.83 -11.60
C ALA A 289 2.84 5.44 -11.74
N LEU A 290 3.15 4.14 -11.65
CA LEU A 290 4.51 3.62 -11.88
C LEU A 290 4.97 3.86 -13.32
N PHE A 291 4.10 3.70 -14.30
CA PHE A 291 4.41 3.94 -15.71
C PHE A 291 4.78 5.40 -16.01
N VAL A 292 4.01 6.35 -15.48
CA VAL A 292 4.29 7.78 -15.68
C VAL A 292 5.46 8.29 -14.83
N HIS A 293 6.08 7.46 -14.00
CA HIS A 293 7.27 7.87 -13.25
C HIS A 293 8.53 7.79 -14.14
N PRO A 294 9.34 8.86 -14.23
CA PRO A 294 10.40 9.02 -15.25
C PRO A 294 11.48 7.94 -15.22
N LEU A 295 11.81 7.41 -14.04
CA LEU A 295 12.84 6.37 -13.90
C LEU A 295 12.34 4.96 -14.26
N THR A 296 11.02 4.72 -14.22
CA THR A 296 10.41 3.38 -14.36
C THR A 296 9.72 3.18 -15.70
N ARG A 297 9.79 4.17 -16.61
CA ARG A 297 9.25 4.06 -17.97
C ARG A 297 9.77 2.84 -18.76
N ASN A 298 11.06 2.50 -18.61
CA ASN A 298 11.67 1.34 -19.28
C ASN A 298 11.22 -0.01 -18.68
N LEU A 299 11.01 -0.05 -17.36
CA LEU A 299 10.46 -1.22 -16.66
C LEU A 299 9.07 -1.59 -17.17
N ALA A 300 8.26 -0.58 -17.47
CA ALA A 300 6.90 -0.75 -17.96
C ALA A 300 6.79 -1.11 -19.46
N GLN A 301 7.84 -0.87 -20.26
CA GLN A 301 7.90 -1.31 -21.67
C GLN A 301 7.75 -2.84 -21.81
N LYS A 302 8.12 -3.58 -20.76
CA LYS A 302 7.98 -5.04 -20.70
C LYS A 302 6.55 -5.53 -20.48
N TRP A 303 5.61 -4.66 -20.14
CA TRP A 303 4.24 -5.04 -19.78
C TRP A 303 3.21 -4.97 -20.91
N LYS A 304 3.63 -4.80 -22.18
CA LYS A 304 2.81 -4.92 -23.40
C LYS A 304 1.34 -4.49 -23.25
N TRP A 305 1.13 -3.18 -23.13
CA TRP A 305 -0.21 -2.59 -23.19
C TRP A 305 -0.51 -2.17 -24.63
N GLU A 306 -1.57 -2.70 -25.22
CA GLU A 306 -2.14 -2.22 -26.49
C GLU A 306 -3.58 -1.72 -26.30
N ARG A 307 -3.97 -0.64 -27.01
CA ARG A 307 -5.37 -0.31 -27.40
C ARG A 307 -5.41 0.97 -28.27
N PRO A 308 -6.28 1.06 -29.29
CA PRO A 308 -6.44 2.27 -30.11
C PRO A 308 -7.58 3.16 -29.60
N GLN A 309 -7.32 3.99 -28.59
CA GLN A 309 -8.17 5.13 -28.17
C GLN A 309 -7.31 6.37 -27.84
N VAL A 310 -6.21 6.47 -28.57
CA VAL A 310 -4.88 6.70 -28.01
C VAL A 310 -4.23 7.94 -28.64
N GLU A 311 -4.69 8.50 -29.75
CA GLU A 311 -3.79 9.30 -30.62
C GLU A 311 -3.08 10.53 -30.01
N LEU A 312 -3.69 11.40 -29.19
CA LEU A 312 -2.98 12.57 -28.59
C LEU A 312 -2.29 12.27 -27.25
N LEU A 313 -2.99 11.59 -26.34
CA LEU A 313 -2.41 11.11 -25.08
C LEU A 313 -1.32 10.07 -25.35
N ALA A 314 -1.51 9.22 -26.34
CA ALA A 314 -0.51 8.25 -26.76
C ALA A 314 0.55 8.79 -27.67
N HIS A 315 0.32 9.88 -28.41
CA HIS A 315 1.47 10.58 -28.97
C HIS A 315 2.36 11.07 -27.82
N GLY A 316 1.78 11.69 -26.79
CA GLY A 316 2.50 12.07 -25.58
C GLY A 316 3.14 10.89 -24.85
N LEU A 317 2.42 9.78 -24.66
CA LEU A 317 2.93 8.58 -23.99
C LEU A 317 4.00 7.89 -24.82
N HIS A 318 3.85 7.85 -26.14
CA HIS A 318 4.85 7.31 -27.06
C HIS A 318 6.10 8.17 -27.06
N GLN A 319 5.98 9.49 -27.08
CA GLN A 319 7.11 10.41 -26.94
C GLN A 319 7.79 10.26 -25.58
N TYR A 320 7.02 10.19 -24.49
CA TYR A 320 7.51 9.98 -23.13
C TYR A 320 8.24 8.64 -22.99
N ASN A 321 7.65 7.57 -23.51
CA ASN A 321 8.20 6.23 -23.52
C ASN A 321 9.46 6.14 -24.39
N ALA A 322 9.47 6.82 -25.54
CA ALA A 322 10.62 6.90 -26.44
C ALA A 322 11.68 7.93 -26.00
N VAL A 323 11.49 8.59 -24.86
CA VAL A 323 12.40 9.63 -24.32
C VAL A 323 12.65 10.75 -25.35
N LYS A 324 11.59 11.17 -26.04
CA LYS A 324 11.62 12.27 -27.03
C LYS A 324 11.15 13.56 -26.38
N GLU A 325 11.58 14.68 -26.95
CA GLU A 325 11.11 16.00 -26.53
C GLU A 325 9.58 16.09 -26.53
N PRO A 326 8.97 16.72 -25.50
CA PRO A 326 9.60 17.48 -24.40
C PRO A 326 10.00 16.64 -23.17
N PHE A 327 9.91 15.30 -23.22
CA PHE A 327 10.00 14.39 -22.06
C PHE A 327 11.39 13.78 -21.82
N VAL A 328 12.45 14.51 -22.14
CA VAL A 328 13.83 14.05 -22.00
C VAL A 328 14.33 14.21 -20.56
N GLY A 329 15.25 13.33 -20.13
CA GLY A 329 15.83 13.35 -18.77
C GLY A 329 15.02 12.54 -17.75
N GLY A 330 15.22 12.81 -16.45
CA GLY A 330 14.51 12.17 -15.33
C GLY A 330 15.02 12.63 -13.96
N ALA A 331 14.22 12.45 -12.92
CA ALA A 331 14.58 12.73 -11.52
C ALA A 331 14.04 11.64 -10.58
N GLY A 332 14.61 11.58 -9.36
CA GLY A 332 14.17 10.63 -8.31
C GLY A 332 12.78 10.93 -7.75
N ASP A 333 12.38 12.20 -7.73
CA ASP A 333 11.00 12.63 -7.45
C ASP A 333 10.27 12.85 -8.78
N GLY A 334 9.39 11.91 -9.13
CA GLY A 334 8.64 11.98 -10.38
C GLY A 334 7.68 13.17 -10.44
N LEU A 335 7.05 13.55 -9.31
CA LEU A 335 6.12 14.68 -9.28
C LEU A 335 6.87 15.98 -9.56
N GLU A 336 8.00 16.19 -8.88
CA GLU A 336 8.87 17.35 -9.10
C GLU A 336 9.35 17.44 -10.56
N TRP A 337 9.72 16.30 -11.16
CA TRP A 337 10.12 16.26 -12.57
C TRP A 337 9.01 16.75 -13.50
N TRP A 338 7.79 16.21 -13.36
CA TRP A 338 6.65 16.62 -14.19
C TRP A 338 6.27 18.08 -14.01
N GLU A 339 6.33 18.61 -12.77
CA GLU A 339 6.09 20.02 -12.49
C GLU A 339 7.12 20.93 -13.16
N SER A 340 8.38 20.51 -13.20
CA SER A 340 9.51 21.29 -13.74
C SER A 340 9.54 21.42 -15.27
N LEU A 341 8.82 20.55 -16.01
CA LEU A 341 8.86 20.55 -17.47
C LEU A 341 8.40 21.91 -18.03
N PRO A 342 9.13 22.54 -18.97
CA PRO A 342 8.79 23.87 -19.50
C PRO A 342 7.70 23.83 -20.57
N VAL A 343 6.69 22.97 -20.41
CA VAL A 343 5.54 22.83 -21.32
C VAL A 343 4.22 23.16 -20.62
N LEU A 344 3.32 23.77 -21.37
CA LEU A 344 1.97 24.09 -20.92
C LEU A 344 1.12 22.82 -20.85
N MET A 345 0.29 22.72 -19.81
CA MET A 345 -0.60 21.58 -19.60
C MET A 345 -1.69 21.47 -20.68
N GLU A 346 -2.09 22.60 -21.27
CA GLU A 346 -3.10 22.68 -22.33
C GLU A 346 -2.65 21.98 -23.62
N SER A 347 -1.35 22.10 -23.96
CA SER A 347 -0.77 21.45 -25.14
C SER A 347 -0.22 20.06 -24.85
N HIS A 348 -0.07 19.69 -23.57
CA HIS A 348 0.50 18.42 -23.15
C HIS A 348 -0.32 17.81 -21.99
N PRO A 349 -1.51 17.25 -22.28
CA PRO A 349 -2.43 16.73 -21.26
C PRO A 349 -1.81 15.61 -20.42
N LEU A 350 -0.80 14.90 -20.96
CA LEU A 350 -0.03 13.90 -20.21
C LEU A 350 0.67 14.51 -18.98
N LYS A 351 1.20 15.74 -19.09
CA LYS A 351 1.82 16.44 -17.94
C LYS A 351 0.81 16.66 -16.83
N ALA A 352 -0.38 17.16 -17.17
CA ALA A 352 -1.44 17.38 -16.19
C ALA A 352 -1.89 16.07 -15.52
N MET A 353 -2.04 15.00 -16.32
CA MET A 353 -2.42 13.67 -15.85
C MET A 353 -1.38 13.07 -14.90
N ALA A 354 -0.09 13.15 -15.27
CA ALA A 354 0.99 12.64 -14.44
C ALA A 354 1.11 13.40 -13.11
N ILE A 355 1.02 14.73 -13.12
CA ILE A 355 1.01 15.56 -11.90
C ILE A 355 -0.17 15.15 -11.00
N MET A 356 -1.37 15.00 -11.57
CA MET A 356 -2.56 14.60 -10.81
C MET A 356 -2.36 13.26 -10.11
N ILE A 357 -1.91 12.24 -10.84
CA ILE A 357 -1.76 10.88 -10.31
C ILE A 357 -0.61 10.76 -9.31
N LEU A 358 0.52 11.40 -9.58
CA LEU A 358 1.67 11.42 -8.67
C LEU A 358 1.44 12.30 -7.43
N SER A 359 0.39 13.13 -7.43
CA SER A 359 -0.05 13.91 -6.26
C SER A 359 -0.97 13.13 -5.30
N ILE A 360 -1.41 11.92 -5.66
CA ILE A 360 -2.32 11.12 -4.83
C ILE A 360 -1.57 10.57 -3.62
N ILE A 361 -2.10 10.83 -2.42
CA ILE A 361 -1.63 10.23 -1.17
C ILE A 361 -2.27 8.85 -1.04
N PRO A 362 -1.50 7.75 -1.11
CA PRO A 362 -2.03 6.39 -1.21
C PRO A 362 -2.46 5.81 0.14
N HIS A 363 -2.46 6.61 1.23
CA HIS A 363 -2.69 6.10 2.57
C HIS A 363 -3.39 7.08 3.52
N SER A 364 -4.09 6.53 4.53
CA SER A 364 -4.73 7.29 5.61
C SER A 364 -3.84 7.53 6.84
N ALA A 365 -2.52 7.34 6.75
CA ALA A 365 -1.63 7.41 7.92
C ALA A 365 -1.64 8.76 8.66
N GLU A 366 -1.97 9.87 7.98
CA GLU A 366 -2.12 11.17 8.65
C GLU A 366 -3.30 11.17 9.63
N VAL A 367 -4.39 10.47 9.31
CA VAL A 367 -5.53 10.31 10.21
C VAL A 367 -5.13 9.46 11.42
N LYS A 368 -4.40 8.35 11.21
CA LYS A 368 -3.86 7.54 12.32
C LYS A 368 -2.96 8.34 13.25
N GLN A 369 -2.17 9.27 12.69
CA GLN A 369 -1.29 10.11 13.49
C GLN A 369 -2.05 11.17 14.27
N LEU A 370 -3.11 11.72 13.69
CA LEU A 370 -4.03 12.58 14.42
C LEU A 370 -4.55 11.86 15.67
N PHE A 371 -5.04 10.62 15.51
CA PHE A 371 -5.53 9.83 16.63
C PHE A 371 -4.43 9.49 17.65
N LEU A 372 -3.25 9.06 17.20
CA LEU A 372 -2.11 8.80 18.09
C LEU A 372 -1.72 10.02 18.91
N ALA A 373 -1.74 11.20 18.31
CA ALA A 373 -1.47 12.44 19.00
C ALA A 373 -2.55 12.67 20.08
N LEU A 374 -3.81 12.49 19.73
CA LEU A 374 -4.95 12.70 20.62
C LEU A 374 -5.09 11.65 21.74
N ASN A 375 -4.55 10.44 21.59
CA ASN A 375 -4.60 9.38 22.61
C ASN A 375 -4.07 9.81 23.98
N GLY A 376 -3.10 10.73 24.03
CA GLY A 376 -2.58 11.24 25.31
C GLY A 376 -3.54 12.15 26.06
N VAL A 377 -4.60 12.62 25.39
CA VAL A 377 -5.59 13.55 25.94
C VAL A 377 -6.75 12.79 26.57
N GLN A 378 -7.26 11.76 25.91
CA GLN A 378 -8.36 10.94 26.41
C GLN A 378 -7.84 9.81 27.30
N SER A 379 -8.39 9.68 28.51
CA SER A 379 -8.15 8.52 29.37
C SER A 379 -9.43 8.17 30.13
N VAL A 380 -9.60 6.87 30.44
CA VAL A 380 -10.78 6.33 31.16
C VAL A 380 -11.11 7.12 32.43
N LYS A 381 -10.10 7.72 33.07
CA LYS A 381 -10.26 8.36 34.38
C LYS A 381 -10.25 9.90 34.37
N ARG A 382 -9.87 10.58 33.27
CA ARG A 382 -9.59 12.03 33.37
C ARG A 382 -10.02 12.96 32.25
N ASN A 383 -10.49 12.54 31.08
CA ASN A 383 -10.98 13.49 30.05
C ASN A 383 -11.98 12.85 29.08
N CYS A 384 -13.28 13.07 29.32
CA CYS A 384 -14.34 12.85 28.33
C CYS A 384 -14.67 14.18 27.67
N LEU A 385 -13.79 14.68 26.80
CA LEU A 385 -14.07 15.89 26.03
C LEU A 385 -15.25 15.62 25.08
N LEU A 386 -16.16 16.58 24.96
CA LEU A 386 -17.18 16.58 23.91
C LEU A 386 -16.51 16.58 22.54
N GLU A 387 -17.15 15.95 21.54
CA GLU A 387 -16.68 15.84 20.15
C GLU A 387 -16.19 17.18 19.60
N GLU A 388 -16.97 18.25 19.77
CA GLU A 388 -16.64 19.58 19.28
C GLU A 388 -15.32 20.11 19.88
N MET A 389 -15.14 19.94 21.19
CA MET A 389 -13.90 20.35 21.87
C MET A 389 -12.72 19.48 21.44
N PHE A 390 -12.96 18.19 21.21
CA PHE A 390 -11.95 17.26 20.75
C PHE A 390 -11.49 17.57 19.32
N ALA A 391 -12.42 17.90 18.42
CA ALA A 391 -12.14 18.38 17.08
C ALA A 391 -11.36 19.71 17.08
N LYS A 392 -11.73 20.66 17.95
CA LYS A 392 -10.98 21.92 18.12
C LYS A 392 -9.55 21.67 18.61
N LEU A 393 -9.37 20.80 19.60
CA LEU A 393 -8.05 20.42 20.09
C LEU A 393 -7.20 19.72 19.02
N ALA A 394 -7.82 18.85 18.22
CA ALA A 394 -7.19 18.20 17.08
C ALA A 394 -6.62 19.22 16.08
N LYS A 395 -7.41 20.25 15.74
CA LYS A 395 -6.98 21.35 14.87
C LYS A 395 -5.84 22.17 15.49
N VAL A 396 -5.94 22.55 16.76
CA VAL A 396 -4.88 23.28 17.48
C VAL A 396 -3.57 22.49 17.49
N ARG A 397 -3.64 21.19 17.80
CA ARG A 397 -2.47 20.32 17.84
C ARG A 397 -1.83 20.12 16.47
N ASN A 398 -2.63 19.97 15.43
CA ASN A 398 -2.15 19.90 14.05
C ASN A 398 -1.44 21.21 13.65
N ASN A 399 -2.01 22.38 14.00
CA ASN A 399 -1.39 23.67 13.76
C ASN A 399 -0.04 23.84 14.50
N LEU A 400 0.04 23.46 15.78
CA LEU A 400 1.30 23.47 16.52
C LEU A 400 2.36 22.56 15.88
N SER A 401 1.94 21.40 15.40
CA SER A 401 2.82 20.47 14.70
C SER A 401 3.30 21.03 13.35
N TRP A 402 2.46 21.81 12.66
CA TRP A 402 2.84 22.54 11.45
C TRP A 402 3.87 23.65 11.75
N GLU A 403 3.70 24.40 12.83
CA GLU A 403 4.69 25.41 13.24
C GLU A 403 6.06 24.78 13.55
N LEU A 404 6.07 23.62 14.21
CA LEU A 404 7.30 22.85 14.44
C LEU A 404 7.90 22.38 13.11
N TYR A 405 7.10 21.81 12.22
CA TYR A 405 7.53 21.39 10.89
C TYR A 405 8.17 22.54 10.10
N LYS A 406 7.55 23.72 10.08
CA LYS A 406 8.12 24.91 9.43
C LYS A 406 9.46 25.32 10.03
N ARG A 407 9.58 25.28 11.37
CA ARG A 407 10.83 25.60 12.07
C ARG A 407 11.94 24.60 11.75
N ASP A 408 11.63 23.32 11.70
CA ASP A 408 12.60 22.28 11.39
C ASP A 408 13.03 22.33 9.91
N ARG A 409 12.10 22.57 8.98
CA ARG A 409 12.42 22.78 7.57
C ARG A 409 13.32 24.00 7.36
N LYS A 410 13.05 25.12 8.05
CA LYS A 410 13.92 26.31 8.03
C LYS A 410 15.34 26.03 8.54
N LYS A 411 15.49 25.04 9.43
CA LYS A 411 16.79 24.60 9.97
C LYS A 411 17.48 23.55 9.09
N GLY A 412 16.93 23.22 7.92
CA GLY A 412 17.47 22.17 7.04
C GLY A 412 17.39 20.76 7.62
N LYS A 413 16.61 20.55 8.70
CA LYS A 413 16.44 19.21 9.26
C LYS A 413 15.56 18.39 8.32
N SER A 414 15.88 17.11 8.19
CA SER A 414 15.01 16.17 7.50
C SER A 414 13.63 16.18 8.16
N THR A 415 12.60 16.45 7.36
CA THR A 415 11.20 16.29 7.75
C THR A 415 10.67 14.90 7.42
N HIS A 416 11.55 14.01 6.93
CA HIS A 416 11.26 12.61 6.71
C HIS A 416 10.99 11.95 8.05
N ARG A 417 9.91 11.16 8.13
CA ARG A 417 9.58 10.47 9.37
C ARG A 417 10.48 9.26 9.50
N THR A 418 11.30 9.24 10.53
CA THR A 418 12.07 8.06 10.91
C THR A 418 11.32 7.30 12.01
N HIS A 419 11.14 6.02 11.81
CA HIS A 419 10.67 5.11 12.86
C HIS A 419 11.89 4.35 13.36
N GLY A 420 12.25 4.46 14.65
CA GLY A 420 13.46 3.83 15.20
C GLY A 420 13.52 2.29 15.15
N HIS A 421 12.56 1.65 14.49
CA HIS A 421 12.32 0.21 14.39
C HIS A 421 11.92 -0.21 12.96
N MET A 422 11.80 0.73 12.02
CA MET A 422 11.57 0.45 10.60
C MET A 422 12.69 1.11 9.83
N HIS A 423 13.31 0.38 8.90
CA HIS A 423 14.29 1.01 8.02
C HIS A 423 13.50 1.88 7.05
N THR A 424 13.61 3.19 7.22
CA THR A 424 13.05 4.18 6.31
C THR A 424 14.18 4.73 5.46
N ARG A 425 13.94 4.93 4.17
CA ARG A 425 14.92 5.55 3.27
C ARG A 425 15.30 6.96 3.74
N ASP A 426 16.54 7.35 3.46
CA ASP A 426 17.10 8.64 3.89
C ASP A 426 16.66 9.80 2.99
N THR A 427 16.29 9.51 1.74
CA THR A 427 15.94 10.50 0.72
C THR A 427 14.49 10.33 0.23
N PRO A 428 13.79 11.43 -0.11
CA PRO A 428 12.50 11.40 -0.82
C PRO A 428 12.56 10.67 -2.16
N GLY A 429 11.39 10.31 -2.67
CA GLY A 429 11.20 9.77 -4.01
C GLY A 429 11.52 8.29 -4.17
N ILE A 430 11.46 7.83 -5.41
CA ILE A 430 11.57 6.40 -5.74
C ILE A 430 12.99 5.88 -5.51
N SER A 431 13.14 4.57 -5.37
CA SER A 431 14.45 3.94 -5.13
C SER A 431 15.25 3.84 -6.41
N VAL A 432 16.10 4.84 -6.67
CA VAL A 432 16.94 4.92 -7.88
C VAL A 432 17.81 3.66 -8.02
N ASP A 433 18.44 3.21 -6.94
CA ASP A 433 19.26 1.99 -6.93
C ASP A 433 18.42 0.77 -7.28
N LEU A 434 17.22 0.66 -6.72
CA LEU A 434 16.31 -0.45 -7.04
C LEU A 434 15.83 -0.40 -8.49
N VAL A 435 15.51 0.79 -9.00
CA VAL A 435 15.11 0.95 -10.40
C VAL A 435 16.25 0.54 -11.33
N LYS A 436 17.49 0.93 -11.00
CA LYS A 436 18.68 0.52 -11.73
C LYS A 436 18.89 -0.99 -11.66
N ASP A 437 18.89 -1.57 -10.45
CA ASP A 437 19.01 -3.01 -10.22
C ASP A 437 17.97 -3.78 -11.04
N LEU A 438 16.72 -3.32 -11.04
CA LEU A 438 15.65 -3.98 -11.77
C LEU A 438 15.83 -3.83 -13.28
N ASN A 439 16.27 -2.68 -13.78
CA ASN A 439 16.59 -2.52 -15.20
C ASN A 439 17.74 -3.45 -15.63
N ASP A 440 18.76 -3.60 -14.78
CA ASP A 440 19.92 -4.45 -15.04
C ASP A 440 19.55 -5.95 -14.99
N LEU A 441 18.74 -6.37 -14.01
CA LEU A 441 18.21 -7.74 -13.89
C LEU A 441 17.24 -8.10 -15.03
N LEU A 442 16.56 -7.09 -15.57
CA LEU A 442 15.65 -7.21 -16.69
C LEU A 442 16.39 -7.01 -18.03
N ALA A 443 17.71 -7.18 -18.12
CA ALA A 443 18.37 -7.37 -19.41
C ALA A 443 17.84 -8.66 -20.06
N TRP A 444 16.93 -8.50 -21.02
CA TRP A 444 16.41 -9.59 -21.83
C TRP A 444 17.32 -9.74 -23.04
N ASP A 445 17.99 -10.88 -23.16
CA ASP A 445 18.59 -11.29 -24.42
C ASP A 445 17.46 -11.58 -25.40
N ALA A 446 17.43 -10.85 -26.52
CA ALA A 446 16.44 -11.06 -27.56
C ALA A 446 16.62 -12.48 -28.14
N PRO A 447 15.65 -13.40 -28.01
CA PRO A 447 15.63 -14.60 -28.81
C PRO A 447 15.22 -14.17 -30.22
N LEU A 448 16.13 -14.43 -31.16
CA LEU A 448 16.06 -14.19 -32.60
C LEU A 448 16.65 -12.85 -33.06
N GLU A 449 17.98 -12.73 -32.90
CA GLU A 449 18.75 -12.33 -34.08
C GLU A 449 18.50 -13.40 -35.14
N LEU A 450 17.63 -13.10 -36.11
CA LEU A 450 17.66 -13.82 -37.38
C LEU A 450 19.05 -13.56 -37.94
N ALA A 451 19.88 -14.61 -37.87
CA ALA A 451 21.17 -14.65 -38.52
C ALA A 451 21.02 -14.03 -39.91
N ALA A 452 21.79 -12.97 -40.14
CA ALA A 452 22.03 -12.49 -41.48
C ALA A 452 22.72 -13.63 -42.24
N GLU A 453 21.93 -14.45 -42.92
CA GLU A 453 22.44 -15.30 -43.98
C GLU A 453 22.17 -14.61 -45.33
N ASP A 454 23.28 -14.48 -46.05
CA ASP A 454 23.42 -13.89 -47.35
C ASP A 454 22.43 -14.42 -48.39
N GLY A 455 22.00 -13.51 -49.27
CA GLY A 455 21.86 -13.77 -50.69
C GLY A 455 20.66 -14.60 -51.16
N GLY A 456 19.68 -13.94 -51.79
CA GLY A 456 18.75 -14.61 -52.69
C GLY A 456 17.50 -13.80 -53.00
N GLU A 457 17.48 -13.13 -54.15
CA GLU A 457 16.33 -12.43 -54.72
C GLU A 457 15.11 -13.36 -54.91
N GLY A 458 13.90 -12.88 -54.61
CA GLY A 458 12.68 -13.54 -55.09
C GLY A 458 11.37 -13.13 -54.40
N ALA A 459 10.56 -12.37 -55.14
CA ALA A 459 9.12 -12.11 -54.96
C ALA A 459 8.68 -11.27 -53.74
N GLY A 460 8.68 -9.94 -53.94
CA GLY A 460 7.84 -9.02 -53.19
C GLY A 460 6.35 -9.30 -53.43
N GLY A 461 5.63 -9.55 -52.34
CA GLY A 461 4.19 -9.79 -52.30
C GLY A 461 3.62 -9.33 -50.95
N ASP A 462 3.52 -8.02 -50.82
CA ASP A 462 2.50 -7.26 -50.08
C ASP A 462 2.00 -7.77 -48.71
N ARG A 463 2.78 -7.49 -47.65
CA ARG A 463 2.37 -7.60 -46.25
C ARG A 463 1.43 -6.46 -45.80
N ALA A 464 1.26 -5.41 -46.61
CA ALA A 464 0.35 -4.31 -46.33
C ALA A 464 -1.09 -4.63 -46.74
N ASN A 465 -1.28 -5.46 -47.78
CA ASN A 465 -2.61 -5.90 -48.22
C ASN A 465 -3.34 -6.79 -47.20
N VAL A 466 -2.64 -7.72 -46.55
CA VAL A 466 -3.27 -8.64 -45.57
C VAL A 466 -3.81 -7.89 -44.34
N VAL A 467 -3.13 -6.81 -43.94
CA VAL A 467 -3.55 -5.96 -42.81
C VAL A 467 -4.71 -5.05 -43.24
N ALA A 468 -4.64 -4.44 -44.43
CA ALA A 468 -5.72 -3.61 -44.95
C ALA A 468 -7.02 -4.40 -45.21
N GLU A 469 -6.92 -5.64 -45.68
CA GLU A 469 -8.06 -6.53 -45.91
C GLU A 469 -8.70 -6.94 -44.56
N ALA A 470 -7.89 -7.28 -43.55
CA ALA A 470 -8.37 -7.57 -42.20
C ALA A 470 -9.08 -6.38 -41.53
N PHE A 471 -8.61 -5.15 -41.76
CA PHE A 471 -9.29 -3.93 -41.28
C PHE A 471 -10.60 -3.65 -42.01
N THR A 472 -10.69 -3.99 -43.29
CA THR A 472 -11.90 -3.80 -44.11
C THR A 472 -12.98 -4.80 -43.69
N THR A 473 -12.61 -6.06 -43.44
CA THR A 473 -13.50 -7.10 -42.90
C THR A 473 -14.02 -6.74 -41.50
N LEU A 474 -13.16 -6.20 -40.62
CA LEU A 474 -13.56 -5.81 -39.27
C LEU A 474 -14.52 -4.62 -39.25
N ARG A 475 -14.34 -3.66 -40.18
CA ARG A 475 -15.24 -2.49 -40.30
C ARG A 475 -16.64 -2.91 -40.77
N ALA A 476 -16.74 -3.83 -41.72
CA ALA A 476 -18.02 -4.39 -42.17
C ALA A 476 -18.76 -5.15 -41.04
N GLN A 477 -18.04 -5.90 -40.20
CA GLN A 477 -18.61 -6.62 -39.05
C GLN A 477 -19.11 -5.69 -37.93
N LEU A 478 -18.58 -4.48 -37.80
CA LEU A 478 -19.01 -3.48 -36.83
C LEU A 478 -20.23 -2.68 -37.30
N GLU A 479 -20.38 -2.50 -38.61
CA GLU A 479 -21.55 -1.84 -39.19
C GLU A 479 -22.79 -2.76 -39.18
N ASP A 480 -22.59 -4.07 -39.38
CA ASP A 480 -23.68 -5.08 -39.33
C ASP A 480 -24.26 -5.23 -37.91
N LYS A 481 -23.43 -5.07 -36.87
CA LYS A 481 -23.88 -5.09 -35.45
C LYS A 481 -24.63 -3.84 -35.02
N ARG A 482 -24.40 -2.70 -35.70
CA ARG A 482 -25.07 -1.43 -35.39
C ARG A 482 -26.53 -1.42 -35.83
N TRP A 483 -26.93 -2.35 -36.71
CA TRP A 483 -28.33 -2.53 -37.13
C TRP A 483 -29.09 -3.58 -36.30
N ALA A 484 -28.39 -4.44 -35.56
CA ALA A 484 -29.02 -5.48 -34.73
C ALA A 484 -29.52 -4.95 -33.37
N ASP A 485 -28.87 -3.94 -32.78
CA ASP A 485 -29.20 -3.42 -31.44
C ASP A 485 -30.40 -2.45 -31.41
N ASP A 486 -30.86 -1.94 -32.56
CA ASP A 486 -32.06 -1.10 -32.65
C ASP A 486 -33.37 -1.92 -32.81
N GLY A 487 -33.29 -3.26 -32.83
CA GLY A 487 -34.41 -4.14 -33.17
C GLY A 487 -35.16 -4.84 -32.02
N GLU A 488 -34.61 -4.93 -30.81
CA GLU A 488 -35.21 -5.77 -29.75
C GLU A 488 -35.51 -4.99 -28.47
N ARG A 489 -36.67 -4.33 -28.48
CA ARG A 489 -37.31 -3.79 -27.28
C ARG A 489 -38.77 -4.22 -27.22
N THR A 490 -39.05 -5.48 -26.85
CA THR A 490 -40.37 -5.90 -26.33
C THR A 490 -40.34 -7.24 -25.56
N SER A 491 -41.11 -7.26 -24.46
CA SER A 491 -41.78 -8.37 -23.74
C SER A 491 -41.00 -9.36 -22.84
N ASP A 492 -41.14 -9.12 -21.53
CA ASP A 492 -41.79 -9.93 -20.46
C ASP A 492 -41.53 -11.45 -20.20
N HIS A 493 -41.47 -11.70 -18.88
CA HIS A 493 -41.88 -12.87 -18.07
C HIS A 493 -41.04 -14.18 -17.91
N THR A 494 -40.63 -14.38 -16.64
CA THR A 494 -40.60 -15.59 -15.79
C THR A 494 -40.01 -16.92 -16.29
N ALA A 495 -38.95 -17.40 -15.60
CA ALA A 495 -38.78 -18.79 -15.14
C ALA A 495 -37.54 -18.97 -14.23
N THR A 496 -37.70 -19.65 -13.09
CA THR A 496 -36.61 -20.36 -12.37
C THR A 496 -36.18 -21.62 -13.13
N PRO A 497 -34.92 -22.08 -13.02
CA PRO A 497 -34.66 -23.32 -12.29
C PRO A 497 -33.29 -23.44 -11.58
N SER A 498 -33.18 -24.53 -10.82
CA SER A 498 -32.17 -25.02 -9.89
C SER A 498 -30.86 -25.62 -10.47
N GLY A 499 -29.72 -25.28 -9.83
CA GLY A 499 -28.46 -26.05 -9.68
C GLY A 499 -27.43 -26.06 -10.84
N PRO A 500 -26.15 -26.43 -10.63
CA PRO A 500 -25.27 -26.25 -9.47
C PRO A 500 -24.33 -25.02 -9.66
N THR A 501 -23.99 -24.35 -8.56
CA THR A 501 -23.04 -23.21 -8.50
C THR A 501 -21.67 -23.59 -9.04
N THR A 502 -21.38 -23.19 -10.27
CA THR A 502 -20.02 -23.11 -10.81
C THR A 502 -19.49 -21.72 -10.50
N SER A 503 -18.44 -21.64 -9.68
CA SER A 503 -17.75 -20.41 -9.32
C SER A 503 -17.08 -19.81 -10.55
N ALA A 504 -17.68 -18.77 -11.13
CA ALA A 504 -17.06 -17.92 -12.12
C ALA A 504 -16.91 -16.52 -11.50
N LEU A 505 -15.70 -16.20 -11.07
CA LEU A 505 -15.12 -14.85 -10.88
C LEU A 505 -13.80 -15.01 -10.10
N ARG A 506 -12.81 -15.61 -10.76
CA ARG A 506 -11.40 -15.54 -10.35
C ARG A 506 -10.74 -14.55 -11.32
N GLY A 507 -10.64 -13.29 -10.91
CA GLY A 507 -9.81 -12.32 -11.60
C GLY A 507 -8.35 -12.64 -11.32
N GLU A 508 -7.73 -13.42 -12.20
CA GLU A 508 -6.32 -13.77 -12.11
C GLU A 508 -5.50 -12.67 -12.77
N THR A 509 -4.90 -11.80 -11.95
CA THR A 509 -4.11 -10.68 -12.49
C THR A 509 -2.63 -11.05 -12.66
N PHE A 510 -2.01 -11.89 -11.80
CA PHE A 510 -0.74 -12.60 -12.09
C PHE A 510 -0.57 -13.81 -11.13
N ALA A 511 0.10 -14.88 -11.57
CA ALA A 511 0.52 -16.02 -10.74
C ALA A 511 2.05 -15.99 -10.50
N PHE A 512 2.53 -16.37 -9.30
CA PHE A 512 3.96 -16.36 -8.92
C PHE A 512 4.83 -17.16 -9.91
N ASP A 513 4.29 -18.26 -10.42
CA ASP A 513 4.89 -19.15 -11.41
C ASP A 513 5.24 -18.42 -12.72
N GLN A 514 4.52 -17.35 -13.05
CA GLN A 514 4.77 -16.54 -14.24
C GLN A 514 5.89 -15.51 -14.05
N LEU A 515 6.20 -15.13 -12.81
CA LEU A 515 7.36 -14.28 -12.47
C LEU A 515 8.65 -15.13 -12.36
N VAL A 516 8.56 -16.35 -11.82
CA VAL A 516 9.66 -17.32 -11.84
C VAL A 516 9.94 -17.83 -13.25
N GLY A 517 8.91 -18.06 -14.07
CA GLY A 517 9.05 -18.46 -15.47
C GLY A 517 9.74 -17.43 -16.38
N VAL A 518 9.83 -16.16 -15.97
CA VAL A 518 10.59 -15.12 -16.68
C VAL A 518 12.09 -15.26 -16.44
N GLU A 519 12.51 -15.76 -15.26
CA GLU A 519 13.90 -16.19 -15.02
C GLU A 519 14.26 -17.44 -15.84
N GLU A 520 13.25 -18.24 -16.23
CA GLU A 520 13.38 -19.43 -17.09
C GLU A 520 13.01 -19.20 -18.58
N GLY A 521 12.74 -17.96 -19.02
CA GLY A 521 12.52 -17.60 -20.42
C GLY A 521 11.13 -17.92 -21.02
N ARG A 522 10.07 -18.10 -20.22
CA ARG A 522 8.69 -18.37 -20.71
C ARG A 522 7.81 -17.12 -20.75
N ILE A 523 6.89 -17.05 -21.73
CA ILE A 523 6.04 -15.88 -22.04
C ILE A 523 4.69 -15.93 -21.29
N PRO A 524 4.31 -14.92 -20.48
CA PRO A 524 2.97 -14.79 -19.89
C PRO A 524 1.91 -14.31 -20.89
N ARG A 525 0.66 -14.80 -20.78
CA ARG A 525 -0.49 -14.39 -21.62
C ARG A 525 -1.29 -13.27 -20.96
N ALA A 526 -1.74 -12.27 -21.74
CA ALA A 526 -2.58 -11.16 -21.30
C ALA A 526 -4.08 -11.46 -21.48
N ILE A 527 -4.94 -10.98 -20.57
CA ILE A 527 -6.41 -10.94 -20.72
C ILE A 527 -6.94 -9.53 -20.42
N ASP A 528 -8.02 -9.20 -21.13
CA ASP A 528 -8.61 -7.91 -21.48
C ASP A 528 -9.76 -7.51 -20.53
N GLU A 529 -9.77 -6.28 -19.99
CA GLU A 529 -10.99 -5.67 -19.40
C GLU A 529 -11.08 -4.17 -19.74
N LYS A 530 -12.14 -3.78 -20.47
CA LYS A 530 -12.33 -2.50 -21.15
C LYS A 530 -13.15 -1.49 -20.34
N ASN A 531 -12.68 -0.24 -20.34
CA ASN A 531 -13.45 1.01 -20.25
C ASN A 531 -14.05 1.47 -18.90
N ARG A 532 -13.22 2.03 -18.01
CA ARG A 532 -13.70 2.97 -16.96
C ARG A 532 -12.89 4.27 -16.82
N ILE A 533 -11.60 4.25 -17.17
CA ILE A 533 -10.69 5.40 -16.99
C ILE A 533 -10.98 6.55 -17.97
N ILE A 534 -11.52 6.25 -19.16
CA ILE A 534 -11.66 7.23 -20.25
C ILE A 534 -12.81 8.24 -20.01
N GLY A 535 -13.86 7.85 -19.26
CA GLY A 535 -15.01 8.73 -18.99
C GLY A 535 -14.67 9.93 -18.09
N ILE A 536 -13.64 9.82 -17.26
CA ILE A 536 -13.24 10.84 -16.28
C ILE A 536 -12.59 12.06 -16.96
N PHE A 537 -11.91 11.85 -18.09
CA PHE A 537 -11.09 12.89 -18.72
C PHE A 537 -11.86 13.87 -19.60
N ARG A 538 -12.93 13.42 -20.26
CA ARG A 538 -13.72 14.29 -21.15
C ARG A 538 -14.34 15.46 -20.38
N THR A 539 -14.88 15.18 -19.20
CA THR A 539 -15.59 16.16 -18.37
C THR A 539 -14.66 17.07 -17.56
N PHE A 540 -13.42 16.63 -17.26
CA PHE A 540 -12.43 17.46 -16.55
C PHE A 540 -11.88 18.61 -17.43
N CYS A 541 -11.66 18.36 -18.73
CA CYS A 541 -11.22 19.42 -19.65
C CYS A 541 -12.38 20.38 -20.00
N GLU A 542 -13.59 19.86 -20.17
CA GLU A 542 -14.78 20.67 -20.50
C GLU A 542 -15.23 21.56 -19.33
N SER A 543 -15.06 21.12 -18.07
CA SER A 543 -15.48 21.90 -16.88
C SER A 543 -14.60 23.10 -16.53
N ARG A 544 -13.42 23.25 -17.15
CA ARG A 544 -12.50 24.39 -16.92
C ARG A 544 -12.57 25.51 -17.95
N GLY A 545 -13.49 25.44 -18.93
CA GLY A 545 -13.67 26.53 -19.90
C GLY A 545 -12.42 26.81 -20.74
N CYS A 546 -11.63 25.79 -21.04
CA CYS A 546 -10.54 25.87 -22.01
C CYS A 546 -11.11 25.55 -23.39
N THR A 547 -11.42 26.59 -24.17
CA THR A 547 -11.67 26.50 -25.62
C THR A 547 -10.39 26.22 -26.37
#